data_AF-A0A3A8JXB5-F1
#
_entry.id   AF-A0A3A8JXB5-F1
#
_cell.length_a   1.000
_cell.length_b   1.000
_cell.length_c   1.000
_cell.angle_alpha   90.00
_cell.angle_beta   90.00
_cell.angle_gamma   90.00
#
_symmetry.space_group_name_H-M   'P 1'
#
loop_
_entity.id
_entity.type
_entity.pdbx_description
1 polymer ?
#
loop_
_entity_poly.entity_id
_entity_poly.type
_entity_poly.pdbx_seq_one_letter_code
_entity_poly.pdbx_strand_id
1 'polypeptide(L)'
;MAATLLEARCVAPFVVRVRFSDGMEGEASLEPCLFDWDSSRVPDLTPELREWLRSPEHFATVRLDADAGTLAWGDARPFNPSVVYWRVERYRVPVTVRTQEGTVLESLLLGGRREVWTPGLTVGSAPTSTVVVDRPGVAPHHVRVRVGGGHHPCYVVEVVEGTTTAGGTTSSTPGETWRVPARQPLLLELADCIVEIC
;
A
#
# COMPACT_ATOMS: atom_id res chain seq x y z
N MET A 1 3.31 15.45 19.14
CA MET A 1 3.19 16.40 18.00
C MET A 1 2.77 15.59 16.79
N ALA A 2 1.76 16.02 16.04
CA ALA A 2 1.39 15.35 14.79
C ALA A 2 2.48 15.61 13.74
N ALA A 3 2.87 14.59 12.98
CA ALA A 3 3.86 14.73 11.94
C ALA A 3 3.38 15.69 10.85
N THR A 4 4.25 16.60 10.41
CA THR A 4 3.94 17.62 9.39
C THR A 4 4.12 17.03 8.00
N LEU A 5 3.21 17.36 7.07
CA LEU A 5 3.37 16.97 5.66
C LEU A 5 4.51 17.77 5.03
N LEU A 6 5.53 17.08 4.53
CA LEU A 6 6.71 17.67 3.88
C LEU A 6 6.64 17.59 2.35
N GLU A 7 5.96 16.59 1.81
CA GLU A 7 5.73 16.46 0.37
C GLU A 7 4.34 15.90 0.11
N ALA A 8 3.73 16.31 -1.00
CA ALA A 8 2.48 15.76 -1.49
C ALA A 8 2.38 15.89 -3.01
N ARG A 9 1.92 14.83 -3.69
CA ARG A 9 1.57 14.88 -5.12
C ARG A 9 0.46 13.89 -5.45
N CYS A 10 -0.37 14.23 -6.44
CA CYS A 10 -1.32 13.29 -7.02
C CYS A 10 -0.55 12.21 -7.81
N VAL A 11 -0.90 10.94 -7.63
CA VAL A 11 -0.27 9.80 -8.33
C VAL A 11 -1.26 8.92 -9.08
N ALA A 12 -2.54 9.00 -8.74
CA ALA A 12 -3.67 8.38 -9.43
C ALA A 12 -4.95 9.16 -9.07
N PRO A 13 -6.07 8.97 -9.78
CA PRO A 13 -7.34 9.58 -9.41
C PRO A 13 -7.64 9.36 -7.91
N PHE A 14 -7.85 10.45 -7.19
CA PHE A 14 -8.17 10.48 -5.75
C PHE A 14 -7.09 9.91 -4.81
N VAL A 15 -5.87 9.66 -5.30
CA VAL A 15 -4.74 9.15 -4.52
C VAL A 15 -3.60 10.15 -4.48
N VAL A 16 -3.16 10.49 -3.27
CA VAL A 16 -2.00 11.35 -3.03
C VAL A 16 -0.86 10.55 -2.43
N ARG A 17 0.35 10.73 -2.97
CA ARG A 17 1.58 10.28 -2.32
C ARG A 17 2.14 11.39 -1.47
N VAL A 18 2.44 11.09 -0.21
CA VAL A 18 2.85 12.07 0.78
C VAL A 18 4.05 11.60 1.59
N ARG A 19 4.84 12.55 2.09
CA ARG A 19 5.96 12.33 3.03
C ARG A 19 5.77 13.22 4.25
N PHE A 20 5.99 12.67 5.44
CA PHE A 20 5.86 13.34 6.73
C PHE A 20 7.23 13.59 7.39
N SER A 21 7.25 14.49 8.37
CA SER A 21 8.46 14.95 9.07
C SER A 21 9.13 13.90 9.97
N ASP A 22 8.40 12.86 10.37
CA ASP A 22 8.91 11.73 11.15
C ASP A 22 9.49 10.60 10.27
N GLY A 23 9.52 10.81 8.95
CA GLY A 23 9.99 9.83 7.97
C GLY A 23 8.90 8.94 7.40
N MET A 24 7.64 9.02 7.89
CA MET A 24 6.55 8.26 7.30
C MET A 24 6.25 8.76 5.88
N GLU A 25 6.19 7.86 4.91
CA GLU A 25 5.82 8.17 3.54
C GLU A 25 4.82 7.14 3.03
N GLY A 26 3.81 7.57 2.26
CA GLY A 26 2.95 6.64 1.56
C GLY A 26 1.84 7.24 0.72
N GLU A 27 1.00 6.35 0.21
CA GLU A 27 -0.15 6.72 -0.61
C GLU A 27 -1.40 6.70 0.25
N ALA A 28 -2.17 7.78 0.18
CA ALA A 28 -3.48 7.89 0.82
C ALA A 28 -4.54 7.98 -0.28
N SER A 29 -5.45 7.00 -0.30
CA SER A 29 -6.71 7.14 -1.05
C SER A 29 -7.65 8.07 -0.26
N LEU A 30 -8.02 9.18 -0.90
CA LEU A 30 -8.99 10.15 -0.42
C LEU A 30 -10.39 9.90 -1.02
N GLU A 31 -10.53 8.90 -1.87
CA GLU A 31 -11.80 8.48 -2.48
C GLU A 31 -12.91 8.26 -1.42
N PRO A 32 -12.67 7.58 -0.27
CA PRO A 32 -13.73 7.39 0.73
C PRO A 32 -14.20 8.70 1.39
N CYS A 33 -13.37 9.74 1.41
CA CYS A 33 -13.77 11.07 1.87
C CYS A 33 -14.66 11.79 0.84
N LEU A 34 -14.44 11.53 -0.45
CA LEU A 34 -15.15 12.18 -1.55
C LEU A 34 -16.45 11.44 -1.88
N PHE A 35 -16.51 10.12 -1.78
CA PHE A 35 -17.64 9.31 -2.25
C PHE A 35 -18.43 8.67 -1.10
N ASP A 36 -17.76 8.03 -0.15
CA ASP A 36 -18.43 7.13 0.82
C ASP A 36 -18.79 7.77 2.16
N TRP A 37 -18.38 9.03 2.41
CA TRP A 37 -18.60 9.76 3.67
C TRP A 37 -18.23 8.92 4.91
N ASP A 38 -16.95 8.54 4.99
CA ASP A 38 -16.40 7.90 6.18
C ASP A 38 -16.36 8.90 7.36
N SER A 39 -17.23 8.67 8.36
CA SER A 39 -17.39 9.52 9.54
C SER A 39 -16.25 9.42 10.55
N SER A 40 -15.30 8.49 10.37
CA SER A 40 -14.28 8.20 11.37
C SER A 40 -13.25 9.33 11.55
N ARG A 41 -13.04 10.20 10.54
CA ARG A 41 -12.41 11.52 10.63
C ARG A 41 -12.81 12.38 9.43
N VAL A 42 -13.70 13.35 9.64
CA VAL A 42 -14.32 14.14 8.57
C VAL A 42 -13.37 15.27 8.14
N PRO A 43 -12.92 15.32 6.87
CA PRO A 43 -12.24 16.50 6.35
C PRO A 43 -13.22 17.69 6.29
N ASP A 44 -12.70 18.90 6.41
CA ASP A 44 -13.48 20.13 6.33
C ASP A 44 -13.82 20.47 4.86
N LEU A 45 -14.65 19.62 4.25
CA LEU A 45 -15.12 19.75 2.88
C LEU A 45 -16.50 20.38 2.85
N THR A 46 -16.63 21.55 2.23
CA THR A 46 -17.95 22.05 1.85
C THR A 46 -18.55 21.15 0.75
N PRO A 47 -19.89 21.08 0.60
CA PRO A 47 -20.53 20.31 -0.47
C PRO A 47 -20.03 20.68 -1.87
N GLU A 48 -19.80 21.97 -2.12
CA GLU A 48 -19.32 22.48 -3.41
C GLU A 48 -17.89 22.05 -3.69
N LEU A 49 -17.00 22.17 -2.69
CA LEU A 49 -15.61 21.73 -2.81
C LEU A 49 -15.53 20.21 -2.98
N ARG A 50 -16.36 19.46 -2.26
CA ARG A 50 -16.44 18.00 -2.38
C ARG A 50 -16.83 17.60 -3.80
N GLU A 51 -17.88 18.20 -4.37
CA GLU A 51 -18.31 17.89 -5.73
C GLU A 51 -17.25 18.28 -6.76
N TRP A 52 -16.62 19.45 -6.59
CA TRP A 52 -15.54 19.89 -7.46
C TRP A 52 -14.36 18.90 -7.45
N LEU A 53 -13.96 18.39 -6.28
CA LEU A 53 -12.86 17.42 -6.11
C LEU A 53 -13.18 16.01 -6.61
N ARG A 54 -14.44 15.68 -6.91
CA ARG A 54 -14.80 14.40 -7.54
C ARG A 54 -14.41 14.31 -9.01
N SER A 55 -14.00 15.42 -9.64
CA SER A 55 -13.33 15.38 -10.93
C SER A 55 -11.86 15.01 -10.75
N PRO A 56 -11.34 13.94 -11.42
CA PRO A 56 -9.93 13.58 -11.37
C PRO A 56 -8.99 14.72 -11.77
N GLU A 57 -9.40 15.56 -12.74
CA GLU A 57 -8.62 16.70 -13.21
C GLU A 57 -8.48 17.78 -12.13
N HIS A 58 -9.57 18.10 -11.44
CA HIS A 58 -9.54 19.04 -10.32
C HIS A 58 -8.76 18.46 -9.14
N PHE A 59 -8.95 17.18 -8.83
CA PHE A 59 -8.19 16.51 -7.77
C PHE A 59 -6.68 16.53 -8.04
N ALA A 60 -6.26 16.35 -9.30
CA ALA A 60 -4.86 16.36 -9.68
C ALA A 60 -4.13 17.69 -9.43
N THR A 61 -4.86 18.79 -9.20
CA THR A 61 -4.30 20.11 -8.85
C THR A 61 -3.81 20.22 -7.41
N VAL A 62 -3.84 19.13 -6.64
CA VAL A 62 -3.37 19.08 -5.26
C VAL A 62 -1.95 19.64 -5.11
N ARG A 63 -1.74 20.44 -4.07
CA ARG A 63 -0.44 20.97 -3.67
C ARG A 63 -0.22 20.79 -2.18
N LEU A 64 1.04 20.81 -1.77
CA LEU A 64 1.39 21.01 -0.37
C LEU A 64 1.26 22.50 -0.04
N ASP A 65 0.50 22.81 1.00
CA ASP A 65 0.57 24.08 1.68
C ASP A 65 1.64 24.00 2.77
N ALA A 66 2.81 24.61 2.51
CA ALA A 66 3.95 24.51 3.42
C ALA A 66 3.68 25.16 4.79
N ASP A 67 2.92 26.25 4.82
CA ASP A 67 2.62 27.00 6.04
C ASP A 67 1.66 26.23 6.96
N ALA A 68 0.61 25.62 6.39
CA ALA A 68 -0.31 24.77 7.13
C ALA A 68 0.17 23.32 7.27
N GLY A 69 1.23 22.93 6.56
CA GLY A 69 1.78 21.58 6.54
C GLY A 69 0.75 20.53 6.07
N THR A 70 -0.10 20.88 5.09
CA THR A 70 -1.21 20.03 4.66
C THR A 70 -1.51 20.08 3.16
N LEU A 71 -2.46 19.26 2.70
CA LEU A 71 -2.95 19.24 1.32
C LEU A 71 -3.86 20.44 1.03
N ALA A 72 -3.64 21.09 -0.10
CA ALA A 72 -4.45 22.20 -0.57
C ALA A 72 -4.89 22.05 -2.02
N TRP A 73 -6.05 22.63 -2.32
CA TRP A 73 -6.62 22.81 -3.65
C TRP A 73 -7.11 24.25 -3.78
N GLY A 74 -6.42 25.06 -4.59
CA GLY A 74 -6.61 26.51 -4.55
C GLY A 74 -6.35 27.03 -3.13
N ASP A 75 -7.26 27.83 -2.59
CA ASP A 75 -7.18 28.39 -1.23
C ASP A 75 -7.70 27.43 -0.14
N ALA A 76 -8.32 26.32 -0.53
CA ALA A 76 -8.90 25.37 0.40
C ALA A 76 -7.87 24.38 0.95
N ARG A 77 -7.96 24.08 2.25
CA ARG A 77 -7.09 23.12 2.98
C ARG A 77 -7.93 22.09 3.73
N PRO A 78 -8.78 21.31 3.03
CA PRO A 78 -9.86 20.56 3.67
C PRO A 78 -9.39 19.34 4.47
N PHE A 79 -8.19 18.82 4.21
CA PHE A 79 -7.68 17.65 4.93
C PHE A 79 -6.73 18.11 6.03
N ASN A 80 -6.98 17.69 7.27
CA ASN A 80 -5.98 17.85 8.34
C ASN A 80 -4.84 16.82 8.14
N PRO A 81 -3.56 17.16 8.40
CA PRO A 81 -2.44 16.24 8.22
C PRO A 81 -2.63 14.90 8.94
N SER A 82 -3.28 14.91 10.12
CA SER A 82 -3.56 13.69 10.87
C SER A 82 -4.56 12.74 10.19
N VAL A 83 -5.46 13.27 9.34
CA VAL A 83 -6.38 12.45 8.52
C VAL A 83 -5.61 11.78 7.40
N VAL A 84 -4.73 12.52 6.75
CA VAL A 84 -3.88 12.00 5.68
C VAL A 84 -2.94 10.94 6.24
N TYR A 85 -2.27 11.23 7.36
CA TYR A 85 -1.36 10.31 8.05
C TYR A 85 -2.05 9.00 8.40
N TRP A 86 -3.21 9.08 9.05
CA TRP A 86 -3.98 7.90 9.41
C TRP A 86 -4.45 7.11 8.19
N ARG A 87 -4.75 7.77 7.06
CA ARG A 87 -5.08 7.04 5.81
C ARG A 87 -3.85 6.33 5.25
N VAL A 88 -2.68 6.96 5.31
CA VAL A 88 -1.41 6.29 4.96
C VAL A 88 -1.14 5.10 5.87
N GLU A 89 -1.57 5.12 7.13
CA GLU A 89 -1.39 4.04 8.10
C GLU A 89 -2.45 2.92 7.96
N ARG A 90 -3.73 3.28 7.90
CA ARG A 90 -4.88 2.36 7.91
C ARG A 90 -4.95 1.46 6.68
N TYR A 91 -4.54 1.97 5.51
CA TYR A 91 -4.56 1.19 4.28
C TYR A 91 -3.26 0.42 4.05
N ARG A 92 -2.36 0.37 5.04
CA ARG A 92 -1.24 -0.55 4.96
C ARG A 92 -1.67 -1.96 5.31
N VAL A 93 -1.17 -2.91 4.54
CA VAL A 93 -1.43 -4.34 4.68
C VAL A 93 -0.32 -4.93 5.55
N PRO A 94 -0.59 -5.41 6.77
CA PRO A 94 0.42 -6.01 7.61
C PRO A 94 1.00 -7.27 6.98
N VAL A 95 2.32 -7.40 7.05
CA VAL A 95 3.05 -8.55 6.58
C VAL A 95 3.98 -9.07 7.65
N THR A 96 3.95 -10.38 7.86
CA THR A 96 4.87 -11.06 8.75
C THR A 96 5.64 -12.11 7.98
N VAL A 97 6.96 -12.07 8.07
CA VAL A 97 7.85 -13.10 7.50
C VAL A 97 8.28 -14.00 8.65
N ARG A 98 8.07 -15.30 8.48
CA ARG A 98 8.49 -16.33 9.45
C ARG A 98 9.33 -17.39 8.77
N THR A 99 10.16 -18.08 9.53
CA THR A 99 10.67 -19.40 9.10
C THR A 99 9.51 -20.39 8.99
N GLN A 100 9.70 -21.50 8.27
CA GLN A 100 8.77 -22.64 8.28
C GLN A 100 8.46 -23.16 9.71
N GLU A 101 9.41 -23.01 10.63
CA GLU A 101 9.28 -23.39 12.05
C GLU A 101 8.51 -22.35 12.89
N GLY A 102 8.08 -21.24 12.29
CA GLY A 102 7.26 -20.21 12.93
C GLY A 102 8.03 -19.10 13.63
N THR A 103 9.37 -19.06 13.55
CA THR A 103 10.16 -17.95 14.10
C THR A 103 9.93 -16.70 13.26
N VAL A 104 9.46 -15.61 13.89
CA VAL A 104 9.30 -14.32 13.20
C VAL A 104 10.68 -13.76 12.86
N LEU A 105 10.92 -13.61 11.56
CA LEU A 105 12.11 -12.95 11.03
C LEU A 105 11.87 -11.43 10.94
N GLU A 106 10.68 -11.02 10.50
CA GLU A 106 10.35 -9.62 10.30
C GLU A 106 8.83 -9.37 10.33
N SER A 107 8.43 -8.16 10.71
CA SER A 107 7.05 -7.66 10.59
C SER A 107 7.08 -6.27 9.96
N LEU A 108 6.27 -6.05 8.92
CA LEU A 108 6.25 -4.84 8.12
C LEU A 108 4.83 -4.50 7.64
N LEU A 109 4.65 -3.33 7.03
CA LEU A 109 3.37 -2.83 6.54
C LEU A 109 3.50 -2.52 5.04
N LEU A 110 2.85 -3.30 4.16
CA LEU A 110 2.82 -3.03 2.70
C LEU A 110 1.89 -1.85 2.40
N GLY A 111 2.23 -1.09 1.36
CA GLY A 111 1.51 0.14 1.03
C GLY A 111 2.26 1.34 1.59
N GLY A 112 2.86 2.12 0.70
CA GLY A 112 3.50 3.38 1.04
C GLY A 112 4.93 3.60 0.51
N ARG A 113 5.74 2.58 0.17
CA ARG A 113 7.11 2.86 -0.32
C ARG A 113 7.57 2.07 -1.54
N ARG A 114 8.18 2.79 -2.50
CA ARG A 114 9.18 2.32 -3.48
C ARG A 114 10.52 2.10 -2.75
N GLU A 115 10.56 1.16 -1.82
CA GLU A 115 11.77 0.85 -1.07
C GLU A 115 12.54 -0.27 -1.77
N VAL A 116 13.66 0.07 -2.39
CA VAL A 116 14.67 -0.89 -2.86
C VAL A 116 15.63 -1.12 -1.69
N TRP A 117 15.70 -2.35 -1.17
CA TRP A 117 16.69 -2.74 -0.16
C TRP A 117 17.52 -3.93 -0.67
N THR A 118 18.82 -3.92 -0.36
CA THR A 118 19.73 -5.06 -0.52
C THR A 118 20.71 -5.12 0.67
N PRO A 119 21.23 -6.31 1.04
CA PRO A 119 20.93 -7.61 0.44
C PRO A 119 19.91 -8.37 1.30
N GLY A 120 18.64 -8.37 0.86
CA GLY A 120 17.54 -9.13 1.46
C GLY A 120 16.24 -8.35 1.66
N LEU A 121 15.18 -8.74 0.94
CA LEU A 121 13.79 -8.22 0.87
C LEU A 121 13.53 -6.99 -0.03
N THR A 122 12.55 -7.10 -0.95
CA THR A 122 11.91 -5.94 -1.61
C THR A 122 10.39 -6.06 -1.56
N VAL A 123 9.78 -5.00 -1.02
CA VAL A 123 8.35 -4.71 -0.83
C VAL A 123 8.10 -3.33 -1.44
N GLY A 124 7.20 -3.23 -2.43
CA GLY A 124 7.04 -2.01 -3.24
C GLY A 124 5.62 -1.44 -3.31
N SER A 125 5.51 -0.10 -3.26
CA SER A 125 4.37 0.72 -3.68
C SER A 125 4.75 1.53 -4.93
N ALA A 126 4.41 0.94 -6.07
CA ALA A 126 4.20 1.48 -7.42
C ALA A 126 3.54 0.29 -8.19
N PRO A 127 3.03 0.40 -9.44
CA PRO A 127 1.97 -0.46 -10.02
C PRO A 127 2.18 -2.00 -10.10
N THR A 128 3.21 -2.57 -9.45
CA THR A 128 3.64 -3.96 -9.54
C THR A 128 3.99 -4.55 -8.17
N SER A 129 3.14 -4.49 -7.15
CA SER A 129 2.79 -5.64 -6.26
C SER A 129 3.81 -6.78 -5.99
N THR A 130 5.12 -6.55 -5.82
CA THR A 130 6.14 -7.64 -5.83
C THR A 130 6.73 -7.85 -4.43
N VAL A 131 6.84 -9.12 -4.00
CA VAL A 131 7.44 -9.62 -2.77
C VAL A 131 8.70 -10.41 -3.14
N VAL A 132 9.82 -10.09 -2.50
CA VAL A 132 11.12 -10.73 -2.73
C VAL A 132 11.63 -11.26 -1.41
N VAL A 133 12.00 -12.54 -1.33
CA VAL A 133 12.72 -13.14 -0.19
C VAL A 133 14.13 -13.48 -0.67
N ASP A 134 15.11 -12.73 -0.17
CA ASP A 134 16.51 -12.90 -0.49
C ASP A 134 17.28 -13.05 0.84
N ARG A 135 17.96 -14.18 1.01
CA ARG A 135 18.60 -14.55 2.27
C ARG A 135 20.02 -15.05 2.02
N PRO A 136 20.99 -14.73 2.89
CA PRO A 136 22.34 -15.25 2.75
C PRO A 136 22.36 -16.79 2.66
N GLY A 137 22.95 -17.32 1.59
CA GLY A 137 23.07 -18.76 1.36
C GLY A 137 21.83 -19.44 0.77
N VAL A 138 20.76 -18.70 0.49
CA VAL A 138 19.53 -19.20 -0.17
C VAL A 138 19.33 -18.43 -1.48
N ALA A 139 18.91 -19.11 -2.55
CA ALA A 139 18.61 -18.43 -3.81
C ALA A 139 17.43 -17.45 -3.62
N PRO A 140 17.46 -16.26 -4.26
CA PRO A 140 16.37 -15.31 -4.16
C PRO A 140 15.06 -15.89 -4.72
N HIS A 141 13.95 -15.60 -4.04
CA HIS A 141 12.60 -16.00 -4.45
C HIS A 141 11.75 -14.77 -4.68
N HIS A 142 11.13 -14.67 -5.85
CA HIS A 142 10.38 -13.51 -6.29
C HIS A 142 8.95 -13.91 -6.65
N VAL A 143 7.98 -13.22 -6.06
CA VAL A 143 6.56 -13.41 -6.36
C VAL A 143 5.88 -12.06 -6.48
N ARG A 144 4.92 -11.92 -7.39
CA ARG A 144 4.07 -10.74 -7.49
C ARG A 144 2.65 -11.04 -7.01
N VAL A 145 2.16 -10.27 -6.05
CA VAL A 145 0.86 -10.40 -5.39
C VAL A 145 0.04 -9.13 -5.59
N ARG A 146 -0.98 -9.22 -6.44
CA ARG A 146 -1.93 -8.12 -6.70
C ARG A 146 -3.24 -8.39 -5.96
N VAL A 147 -3.82 -7.37 -5.33
CA VAL A 147 -5.21 -7.45 -4.84
C VAL A 147 -6.15 -7.12 -5.99
N GLY A 148 -7.15 -7.96 -6.21
CA GLY A 148 -8.19 -7.75 -7.22
C GLY A 148 -9.52 -8.32 -6.76
N GLY A 149 -10.49 -8.43 -7.67
CA GLY A 149 -11.69 -9.24 -7.43
C GLY A 149 -13.01 -8.51 -7.17
N GLY A 150 -13.07 -7.17 -7.21
CA GLY A 150 -14.35 -6.44 -7.10
C GLY A 150 -15.18 -6.89 -5.88
N HIS A 151 -16.42 -7.32 -6.10
CA HIS A 151 -17.31 -7.85 -5.05
C HIS A 151 -16.80 -9.10 -4.31
N HIS A 152 -15.81 -9.81 -4.87
CA HIS A 152 -15.18 -10.99 -4.25
C HIS A 152 -13.66 -10.81 -4.22
N PRO A 153 -13.11 -10.16 -3.18
CA PRO A 153 -11.69 -9.83 -3.13
C PRO A 153 -10.84 -11.11 -3.21
N CYS A 154 -9.77 -11.03 -3.99
CA CYS A 154 -8.80 -12.11 -4.17
C CYS A 154 -7.40 -11.55 -4.36
N TYR A 155 -6.41 -12.35 -3.99
CA TYR A 155 -5.02 -12.14 -4.37
C TYR A 155 -4.77 -12.81 -5.72
N VAL A 156 -4.07 -12.13 -6.61
CA VAL A 156 -3.52 -12.68 -7.86
C VAL A 156 -2.04 -12.85 -7.63
N VAL A 157 -1.60 -14.11 -7.60
CA VAL A 157 -0.20 -14.51 -7.38
C VAL A 157 0.42 -14.80 -8.74
N GLU A 158 1.60 -14.27 -8.99
CA GLU A 158 2.41 -14.48 -10.19
C GLU A 158 3.81 -14.88 -9.77
N VAL A 159 4.28 -16.03 -10.26
CA VAL A 159 5.66 -16.49 -10.02
C VAL A 159 6.60 -15.65 -10.87
N VAL A 160 7.58 -15.03 -10.24
CA VAL A 160 8.64 -14.32 -10.96
C VAL A 160 9.91 -15.17 -10.95
N GLU A 161 10.29 -15.71 -9.79
CA GLU A 161 11.47 -16.55 -9.64
C GLU A 161 11.35 -17.47 -8.42
N GLY A 162 11.85 -18.71 -8.56
CA GLY A 162 11.81 -19.72 -7.50
C GLY A 162 10.45 -20.44 -7.39
N THR A 163 10.35 -21.31 -6.38
CA THR A 163 9.10 -22.05 -6.10
C THR A 163 8.22 -21.24 -5.16
N THR A 164 6.96 -21.04 -5.54
CA THR A 164 5.94 -20.33 -4.74
C THR A 164 4.77 -21.26 -4.47
N THR A 165 4.35 -21.35 -3.21
CA THR A 165 3.09 -21.99 -2.83
C THR A 165 2.14 -20.97 -2.22
N ALA A 166 0.90 -20.92 -2.72
CA ALA A 166 -0.14 -20.05 -2.20
C ALA A 166 -1.54 -20.63 -2.44
N GLY A 167 -2.39 -20.65 -1.41
CA GLY A 167 -3.77 -21.13 -1.52
C GLY A 167 -3.90 -22.60 -1.94
N GLY A 168 -2.91 -23.43 -1.58
CA GLY A 168 -2.86 -24.85 -1.95
C GLY A 168 -2.36 -25.13 -3.38
N THR A 169 -1.95 -24.09 -4.13
CA THR A 169 -1.31 -24.23 -5.44
C THR A 169 0.18 -23.94 -5.34
N THR A 170 1.00 -24.77 -5.97
CA THR A 170 2.47 -24.62 -6.02
C THR A 170 2.92 -24.51 -7.46
N SER A 171 3.76 -23.53 -7.77
CA SER A 171 4.40 -23.40 -9.08
C SER A 171 5.83 -22.87 -8.95
N SER A 172 6.67 -23.28 -9.89
CA SER A 172 8.02 -22.73 -10.11
C SER A 172 8.19 -22.16 -11.52
N THR A 173 7.11 -22.03 -12.30
CA THR A 173 7.14 -21.55 -13.68
C THR A 173 7.06 -20.03 -13.72
N PRO A 174 8.10 -19.30 -14.18
CA PRO A 174 8.04 -17.85 -14.30
C PRO A 174 6.88 -17.39 -15.20
N GLY A 175 6.13 -16.39 -14.74
CA GLY A 175 4.95 -15.84 -15.40
C GLY A 175 3.66 -16.61 -15.16
N GLU A 176 3.69 -17.77 -14.50
CA GLU A 176 2.47 -18.48 -14.12
C GLU A 176 1.69 -17.69 -13.06
N THR A 177 0.37 -17.61 -13.23
CA THR A 177 -0.50 -16.84 -12.35
C THR A 177 -1.72 -17.62 -11.87
N TRP A 178 -2.10 -17.44 -10.61
CA TRP A 178 -3.35 -17.98 -10.07
C TRP A 178 -4.00 -17.03 -9.07
N ARG A 179 -5.22 -17.37 -8.64
CA ARG A 179 -6.04 -16.55 -7.74
C ARG A 179 -6.24 -17.25 -6.41
N VAL A 180 -6.03 -16.53 -5.31
CA VAL A 180 -6.29 -16.99 -3.93
C VAL A 180 -7.40 -16.11 -3.34
N PRO A 181 -8.53 -16.68 -2.86
CA PRO A 181 -9.59 -15.90 -2.22
C PRO A 181 -9.08 -15.13 -0.99
N ALA A 182 -9.39 -13.84 -0.88
CA ALA A 182 -8.99 -13.01 0.27
C ALA A 182 -9.98 -13.14 1.43
N ARG A 183 -10.30 -14.38 1.83
CA ARG A 183 -11.18 -14.67 2.98
C ARG A 183 -10.42 -14.79 4.30
N GLN A 184 -9.11 -14.98 4.20
CA GLN A 184 -8.15 -15.19 5.29
C GLN A 184 -6.82 -14.53 4.87
N PRO A 185 -5.88 -14.32 5.82
CA PRO A 185 -4.53 -13.89 5.47
C PRO A 185 -3.93 -14.79 4.39
N LEU A 186 -3.27 -14.17 3.41
CA LEU A 186 -2.57 -14.90 2.37
C LEU A 186 -1.25 -15.43 2.93
N LEU A 187 -1.09 -16.74 2.88
CA LEU A 187 0.17 -17.42 3.19
C LEU A 187 0.90 -17.74 1.89
N LEU A 188 2.12 -17.24 1.77
CA LEU A 188 3.04 -17.52 0.69
C LEU A 188 4.22 -18.31 1.25
N GLU A 189 4.42 -19.53 0.78
CA GLU A 189 5.64 -20.26 1.07
C GLU A 189 6.65 -19.96 -0.04
N LEU A 190 7.77 -19.37 0.36
CA LEU A 190 8.88 -18.98 -0.50
C LEU A 190 10.15 -19.60 0.11
N ALA A 191 10.60 -20.70 -0.49
CA ALA A 191 11.68 -21.52 0.07
C ALA A 191 11.46 -21.92 1.54
N ASP A 192 12.35 -21.49 2.43
CA ASP A 192 12.34 -21.81 3.86
C ASP A 192 11.56 -20.78 4.71
N CYS A 193 10.85 -19.87 4.05
CA CYS A 193 10.09 -18.81 4.69
C CYS A 193 8.59 -18.90 4.36
N ILE A 194 7.79 -18.44 5.31
CA ILE A 194 6.35 -18.19 5.16
C ILE A 194 6.15 -16.67 5.25
N VAL A 195 5.54 -16.09 4.22
CA VAL A 195 5.10 -14.69 4.22
C VAL A 195 3.59 -14.66 4.41
N GLU A 196 3.15 -14.09 5.52
CA GLU A 196 1.74 -13.89 5.87
C GLU A 196 1.34 -12.44 5.54
N ILE A 197 0.29 -12.26 4.74
CA ILE A 197 -0.25 -10.96 4.31
C ILE A 197 -1.70 -10.83 4.82
N CYS A 198 -1.96 -9.85 5.70
CA CYS A 198 -3.23 -9.71 6.44
C CYS A 198 -4.18 -8.64 5.88
#